data_AF-A0A2E2K5C2-F1
#
_entry.id   AF-A0A2E2K5C2-F1
#
_cell.length_a   1.000
_cell.length_b   1.000
_cell.length_c   1.000
_cell.angle_alpha   90.00
_cell.angle_beta   90.00
_cell.angle_gamma   90.00
#
_symmetry.space_group_name_H-M   'P 1'
#
loop_
_entity.id
_entity.type
_entity.pdbx_description
1 polymer ?
#
loop_
_entity_poly.entity_id
_entity_poly.type
_entity_poly.pdbx_seq_one_letter_code
_entity_poly.pdbx_strand_id
1 'polypeptide(L)'
;MPADERRAALWDKRYAAFGEDADIIWAAEIRNQNISDALQSLGNNSDSSVQEKLTALVTTIEQNYGDRADDFIQSRQTELVNKFVELPSVQSSLNAMPATERRSEMRAIRQTLGMDEAALDRWERLDTQRDQSWSAGQDYMQQREQIVARYEGNRQQRELEALQQNVFGEEAEMIRREEAAGFFRYGGQRRIGRE
;
A
#
# COMPACT_ATOMS: atom_id res chain seq x y z
N MET A 1 13.63 -12.07 -22.56
CA MET A 1 14.35 -10.85 -22.15
C MET A 1 13.70 -10.30 -20.89
N PRO A 2 14.47 -10.13 -19.80
CA PRO A 2 14.12 -9.32 -18.63
C PRO A 2 13.59 -7.93 -19.00
N ALA A 3 12.85 -7.30 -18.08
CA ALA A 3 12.26 -5.99 -18.31
C ALA A 3 13.30 -4.91 -18.60
N ASP A 4 14.45 -4.96 -17.92
CA ASP A 4 15.53 -3.98 -18.06
C ASP A 4 16.25 -4.10 -19.40
N GLU A 5 16.50 -5.33 -19.86
CA GLU A 5 17.08 -5.58 -21.19
C GLU A 5 16.15 -5.10 -22.32
N ARG A 6 14.83 -5.28 -22.16
CA ARG A 6 13.86 -4.75 -23.13
C ARG A 6 13.85 -3.22 -23.14
N ARG A 7 13.99 -2.59 -21.97
CA ARG A 7 14.07 -1.12 -21.85
C ARG A 7 15.34 -0.57 -22.50
N ALA A 8 16.49 -1.17 -22.23
CA ALA A 8 17.76 -0.78 -22.84
C ALA A 8 17.70 -0.87 -24.37
N ALA A 9 17.23 -2.00 -24.90
CA ALA A 9 17.10 -2.20 -26.34
C ALA A 9 16.12 -1.20 -27.01
N LEU A 10 15.07 -0.78 -26.30
CA LEU A 10 14.15 0.26 -26.80
C LEU A 10 14.85 1.63 -26.87
N TRP A 11 15.62 1.98 -25.85
CA TRP A 11 16.39 3.23 -25.83
C TRP A 11 17.47 3.25 -26.92
N ASP A 12 18.17 2.14 -27.15
CA ASP A 12 19.11 2.01 -28.26
C ASP A 12 18.46 2.29 -29.61
N LYS A 13 17.22 1.80 -29.81
CA LYS A 13 16.45 2.09 -31.03
C LYS A 13 16.03 3.55 -31.12
N ARG A 14 15.70 4.20 -30.01
CA ARG A 14 15.36 5.63 -29.97
C ARG A 14 16.59 6.48 -30.32
N TYR A 15 17.74 6.24 -29.70
CA TYR A 15 18.97 6.96 -30.04
C TYR A 15 19.43 6.68 -31.46
N ALA A 16 19.31 5.44 -31.96
CA ALA A 16 19.65 5.12 -33.35
C ALA A 16 18.77 5.86 -34.37
N ALA A 17 17.51 6.16 -34.03
CA ALA A 17 16.57 6.82 -34.92
C ALA A 17 16.57 8.35 -34.80
N PHE A 18 16.79 8.89 -33.60
CA PHE A 18 16.60 10.31 -33.28
C PHE A 18 17.85 11.00 -32.73
N GLY A 19 18.96 10.28 -32.51
CA GLY A 19 20.14 10.85 -31.87
C GLY A 19 19.82 11.43 -30.49
N GLU A 20 20.46 12.54 -30.14
CA GLU A 20 20.27 13.24 -28.85
C GLU A 20 18.85 13.81 -28.67
N ASP A 21 18.11 14.05 -29.76
CA ASP A 21 16.71 14.52 -29.68
C ASP A 21 15.79 13.49 -29.00
N ALA A 22 16.22 12.22 -28.92
CA ALA A 22 15.49 11.20 -28.17
C ALA A 22 15.22 11.62 -26.71
N ASP A 23 16.17 12.30 -26.06
CA ASP A 23 16.00 12.74 -24.66
C ASP A 23 14.91 13.80 -24.51
N ILE A 24 14.74 14.65 -25.52
CA ILE A 24 13.72 15.68 -25.56
C ILE A 24 12.36 15.06 -25.89
N ILE A 25 12.30 14.21 -26.91
CA ILE A 25 11.06 13.56 -27.38
C ILE A 25 10.44 12.68 -26.28
N TRP A 26 11.28 11.96 -25.53
CA TRP A 26 10.84 11.04 -24.48
C TRP A 26 11.09 11.56 -23.06
N ALA A 27 11.30 12.86 -22.88
CA ALA A 27 11.59 13.46 -21.57
C ALA A 27 10.55 13.09 -20.48
N ALA A 28 9.28 12.96 -20.84
CA ALA A 28 8.23 12.53 -19.90
C ALA A 28 8.39 11.07 -19.47
N GLU A 29 8.79 10.19 -20.38
CA GLU A 29 9.05 8.78 -20.09
C GLU A 29 10.26 8.64 -19.17
N ILE A 30 11.34 9.39 -19.44
CA ILE A 30 12.54 9.44 -18.59
C ILE A 30 12.16 9.85 -17.16
N ARG A 31 11.41 10.94 -17.01
CA ARG A 31 10.98 11.41 -15.67
C ARG A 31 10.14 10.36 -14.92
N ASN A 32 9.19 9.73 -15.60
CA ASN A 32 8.37 8.68 -14.99
C ASN A 32 9.20 7.45 -14.62
N GLN A 33 10.16 7.09 -15.46
CA GLN A 33 11.09 6.00 -15.20
C GLN A 33 11.95 6.29 -13.96
N ASN A 34 12.51 7.49 -13.85
CA ASN A 34 13.32 7.90 -12.70
C ASN A 34 12.53 7.80 -11.39
N ILE A 35 11.26 8.22 -11.37
CA ILE A 35 10.39 8.06 -10.20
C ILE A 35 10.14 6.57 -9.89
N SER A 36 9.87 5.75 -10.91
CA SER A 36 9.64 4.32 -10.75
C SER A 36 10.87 3.59 -10.20
N ASP A 37 12.04 3.88 -10.75
CA ASP A 37 13.31 3.27 -10.33
C ASP A 37 13.68 3.73 -8.90
N ALA A 38 13.40 4.99 -8.55
CA ALA A 38 13.54 5.47 -7.17
C ALA A 38 12.60 4.75 -6.20
N LEU A 39 11.31 4.60 -6.53
CA LEU A 39 10.36 3.83 -5.71
C LEU A 39 10.82 2.38 -5.50
N GLN A 40 11.34 1.74 -6.55
CA GLN A 40 11.89 0.38 -6.44
C GLN A 40 13.10 0.33 -5.50
N SER A 41 14.02 1.29 -5.60
CA SER A 41 15.18 1.39 -4.70
C SER A 41 14.74 1.58 -3.24
N LEU A 42 13.81 2.49 -2.98
CA LEU A 42 13.26 2.76 -1.64
C LEU A 42 12.54 1.54 -1.06
N GLY A 43 11.83 0.79 -1.91
CA GLY A 43 11.15 -0.45 -1.51
C GLY A 43 12.09 -1.57 -1.08
N ASN A 44 13.32 -1.58 -1.60
CA ASN A 44 14.35 -2.57 -1.27
C ASN A 44 15.26 -2.14 -0.10
N ASN A 45 15.29 -0.86 0.24
CA ASN A 45 16.08 -0.33 1.36
C ASN A 45 15.32 -0.50 2.69
N SER A 46 15.79 -1.39 3.56
CA SER A 46 15.22 -1.62 4.90
C SER A 46 15.74 -0.65 5.97
N ASP A 47 16.87 0.00 5.72
CA ASP A 47 17.67 0.66 6.76
C ASP A 47 17.23 2.10 7.01
N SER A 48 16.58 2.72 6.01
CA SER A 48 16.02 4.07 6.12
C SER A 48 14.61 4.08 6.72
N SER A 49 14.32 5.14 7.48
CA SER A 49 12.99 5.39 8.04
C SER A 49 11.95 5.69 6.94
N VAL A 50 10.68 5.65 7.30
CA VAL A 50 9.58 5.97 6.37
C VAL A 50 9.69 7.43 5.90
N GLN A 51 9.98 8.37 6.80
CA GLN A 51 10.15 9.78 6.45
C GLN A 51 11.39 10.04 5.57
N GLU A 52 12.51 9.37 5.83
CA GLU A 52 13.71 9.48 4.98
C GLU A 52 13.41 9.00 3.56
N LYS A 53 12.68 7.88 3.42
CA LYS A 53 12.25 7.38 2.10
C LYS A 53 11.28 8.33 1.41
N LEU A 54 10.35 8.92 2.16
CA LEU A 54 9.40 9.89 1.62
C LEU A 54 10.11 11.14 1.13
N THR A 55 11.08 11.63 1.91
CA THR A 55 11.93 12.77 1.55
C THR A 55 12.70 12.47 0.27
N ALA A 56 13.32 11.29 0.17
CA ALA A 56 14.03 10.88 -1.04
C ALA A 56 13.11 10.80 -2.28
N LEU A 57 11.85 10.36 -2.12
CA LEU A 57 10.86 10.38 -3.20
C LEU A 57 10.54 11.81 -3.64
N VAL A 58 10.26 12.72 -2.70
CA VAL A 58 9.96 14.13 -3.00
C VAL A 58 11.16 14.79 -3.70
N THR A 59 12.38 14.62 -3.18
CA THR A 59 13.61 15.11 -3.81
C THR A 59 13.77 14.57 -5.23
N THR A 60 13.44 13.29 -5.48
CA THR A 60 13.48 12.71 -6.83
C THR A 60 12.49 13.40 -7.76
N ILE A 61 11.28 13.70 -7.27
CA ILE A 61 10.27 14.42 -8.06
C ILE A 61 10.75 15.85 -8.37
N GLU A 62 11.29 16.56 -7.38
CA GLU A 62 11.86 17.91 -7.54
C GLU A 62 12.99 17.93 -8.57
N GLN A 63 13.92 16.98 -8.51
CA GLN A 63 15.02 16.87 -9.48
C GLN A 63 14.53 16.62 -10.91
N ASN A 64 13.42 15.91 -11.08
CA ASN A 64 12.88 15.56 -12.39
C ASN A 64 11.94 16.63 -12.96
N TYR A 65 11.18 17.32 -12.13
CA TYR A 65 10.12 18.24 -12.56
C TYR A 65 10.44 19.72 -12.31
N GLY A 66 11.46 20.04 -11.51
CA GLY A 66 11.86 21.40 -11.17
C GLY A 66 10.69 22.20 -10.62
N ASP A 67 10.47 23.40 -11.18
CA ASP A 67 9.36 24.29 -10.80
C ASP A 67 7.96 23.67 -10.95
N ARG A 68 7.82 22.56 -11.69
CA ARG A 68 6.53 21.84 -11.87
C ARG A 68 6.35 20.67 -10.90
N ALA A 69 7.26 20.49 -9.94
CA ALA A 69 7.18 19.39 -8.97
C ALA A 69 5.89 19.45 -8.14
N ASP A 70 5.54 20.64 -7.65
CA ASP A 70 4.32 20.85 -6.86
C ASP A 70 3.05 20.50 -7.66
N ASP A 71 2.95 20.99 -8.90
CA ASP A 71 1.84 20.66 -9.80
C ASP A 71 1.75 19.15 -10.06
N PHE A 72 2.89 18.50 -10.26
CA PHE A 72 2.96 17.05 -10.45
C PHE A 72 2.45 16.30 -9.22
N ILE A 73 2.91 16.67 -8.03
CA ILE A 73 2.47 16.06 -6.76
C ILE A 73 0.97 16.27 -6.58
N GLN A 74 0.47 17.51 -6.73
CA GLN A 74 -0.94 17.84 -6.56
C GLN A 74 -1.85 17.07 -7.53
N SER A 75 -1.42 16.86 -8.77
CA SER A 75 -2.20 16.10 -9.75
C SER A 75 -2.23 14.59 -9.49
N ARG A 76 -1.33 14.07 -8.64
CA ARG A 76 -1.11 12.61 -8.43
C ARG A 76 -1.04 12.18 -6.97
N GLN A 77 -1.52 12.98 -6.02
CA GLN A 77 -1.38 12.74 -4.58
C GLN A 77 -1.79 11.32 -4.17
N THR A 78 -2.97 10.86 -4.59
CA THR A 78 -3.48 9.53 -4.25
C THR A 78 -2.63 8.41 -4.88
N GLU A 79 -2.17 8.60 -6.12
CA GLU A 79 -1.31 7.62 -6.79
C GLU A 79 0.04 7.50 -6.07
N LEU A 80 0.65 8.64 -5.72
CA LEU A 80 1.93 8.70 -5.02
C LEU A 80 1.84 8.09 -3.61
N VAL A 81 0.80 8.45 -2.85
CA VAL A 81 0.54 7.84 -1.52
C VAL A 81 0.40 6.33 -1.66
N ASN A 82 -0.42 5.85 -2.59
CA ASN A 82 -0.64 4.41 -2.76
C ASN A 82 0.65 3.69 -3.15
N LYS A 83 1.38 4.19 -4.15
CA LYS A 83 2.64 3.58 -4.59
C LYS A 83 3.68 3.55 -3.46
N PHE A 84 3.80 4.64 -2.70
CA PHE A 84 4.75 4.76 -1.61
C PHE A 84 4.40 3.83 -0.44
N VAL A 85 3.13 3.83 0.00
CA VAL A 85 2.67 2.98 1.10
C VAL A 85 2.73 1.50 0.70
N GLU A 86 2.52 1.15 -0.56
CA GLU A 86 2.62 -0.23 -1.06
C GLU A 86 4.05 -0.78 -1.13
N LEU A 87 5.08 0.05 -0.94
CA LEU A 87 6.46 -0.41 -0.94
C LEU A 87 6.68 -1.45 0.18
N PRO A 88 7.35 -2.59 -0.09
CA PRO A 88 7.55 -3.64 0.91
C PRO A 88 8.23 -3.16 2.19
N SER A 89 9.27 -2.33 2.07
CA SER A 89 9.97 -1.77 3.22
C SER A 89 9.08 -0.84 4.06
N VAL A 90 8.20 -0.06 3.42
CA VAL A 90 7.24 0.83 4.10
C VAL A 90 6.13 0.01 4.78
N GLN A 91 5.58 -1.01 4.10
CA GLN A 91 4.63 -1.94 4.71
C GLN A 91 5.20 -2.63 5.95
N SER A 92 6.47 -3.03 5.89
CA SER A 92 7.15 -3.64 7.04
C SER A 92 7.22 -2.67 8.23
N SER A 93 7.69 -1.45 8.00
CA SER A 93 7.76 -0.41 9.04
C SER A 93 6.38 -0.07 9.63
N LEU A 94 5.36 0.13 8.79
CA LEU A 94 4.01 0.45 9.25
C LEU A 94 3.36 -0.69 10.04
N ASN A 95 3.61 -1.95 9.66
CA ASN A 95 3.10 -3.10 10.40
C ASN A 95 3.79 -3.28 11.76
N ALA A 96 5.05 -2.86 11.89
CA ALA A 96 5.78 -2.91 13.17
C ALA A 96 5.35 -1.81 14.16
N MET A 97 4.69 -0.75 13.68
CA MET A 97 4.22 0.35 14.51
C MET A 97 2.92 0.01 15.28
N PRO A 98 2.77 0.48 16.53
CA PRO A 98 1.49 0.56 17.21
C PRO A 98 0.46 1.37 16.39
N ALA A 99 -0.82 1.10 16.58
CA ALA A 99 -1.89 1.72 15.78
C ALA A 99 -1.88 3.26 15.84
N THR A 100 -1.61 3.86 17.00
CA THR A 100 -1.54 5.33 17.15
C THR A 100 -0.38 5.93 16.37
N GLU A 101 0.81 5.33 16.47
CA GLU A 101 2.00 5.76 15.74
C GLU A 101 1.83 5.58 14.24
N ARG A 102 1.31 4.41 13.81
CA ARG A 102 1.00 4.15 12.40
C ARG A 102 0.04 5.18 11.82
N ARG A 103 -0.99 5.61 12.56
CA ARG A 103 -1.93 6.65 12.09
C ARG A 103 -1.24 8.00 11.94
N SER A 104 -0.41 8.38 12.91
CA SER A 104 0.40 9.60 12.81
C SER A 104 1.32 9.57 11.60
N GLU A 105 1.98 8.44 11.37
CA GLU A 105 2.85 8.21 10.21
C GLU A 105 2.09 8.35 8.89
N MET A 106 0.95 7.66 8.78
CA MET A 106 0.09 7.71 7.60
C MET A 106 -0.48 9.11 7.34
N ARG A 107 -0.73 9.90 8.38
CA ARG A 107 -1.12 11.31 8.26
C ARG A 107 0.05 12.16 7.73
N ALA A 108 1.24 11.98 8.29
CA ALA A 108 2.45 12.68 7.85
C ALA A 108 2.78 12.41 6.38
N ILE A 109 2.69 11.14 5.93
CA ILE A 109 2.89 10.77 4.52
C ILE A 109 1.96 11.56 3.59
N ARG A 110 0.67 11.58 3.92
CA ARG A 110 -0.35 12.26 3.11
C ARG A 110 -0.17 13.78 3.12
N GLN A 111 0.20 14.34 4.26
CA GLN A 111 0.44 15.78 4.41
C GLN A 111 1.64 16.22 3.57
N THR A 112 2.76 15.49 3.62
CA THR A 112 3.95 15.78 2.80
C THR A 112 3.65 15.69 1.30
N LEU A 113 2.74 14.80 0.89
CA LEU A 113 2.27 14.71 -0.50
C LEU A 113 1.15 15.70 -0.83
N GLY A 114 0.96 16.73 0.00
CA GLY A 114 0.15 17.91 -0.30
C GLY A 114 -1.36 17.75 -0.06
N MET A 115 -1.80 16.69 0.63
CA MET A 115 -3.23 16.57 0.97
C MET A 115 -3.64 17.64 1.97
N ASP A 116 -4.79 18.27 1.73
CA ASP A 116 -5.36 19.27 2.63
C ASP A 116 -5.93 18.65 3.93
N GLU A 117 -6.16 19.50 4.92
CA GLU A 117 -6.63 19.09 6.26
C GLU A 117 -7.95 18.29 6.19
N ALA A 118 -8.87 18.70 5.31
CA ALA A 118 -10.14 18.01 5.15
C ALA A 118 -9.95 16.59 4.58
N ALA A 119 -8.98 16.39 3.69
CA ALA A 119 -8.60 15.09 3.16
C ALA A 119 -7.90 14.24 4.24
N LEU A 120 -6.99 14.84 5.01
CA LEU A 120 -6.31 14.16 6.12
C LEU A 120 -7.31 13.61 7.13
N ASP A 121 -8.31 14.39 7.53
CA ASP A 121 -9.35 13.96 8.48
C ASP A 121 -10.27 12.85 7.92
N ARG A 122 -10.54 12.86 6.62
CA ARG A 122 -11.27 11.75 5.96
C ARG A 122 -10.45 10.47 6.02
N TRP A 123 -9.16 10.55 5.71
CA TRP A 123 -8.26 9.39 5.72
C TRP A 123 -8.01 8.85 7.13
N GLU A 124 -7.86 9.71 8.12
CA GLU A 124 -7.65 9.29 9.51
C GLU A 124 -8.86 8.52 10.07
N ARG A 125 -10.08 8.98 9.76
CA ARG A 125 -11.31 8.24 10.11
C ARG A 125 -11.35 6.87 9.44
N LEU A 126 -11.00 6.81 8.15
CA LEU A 126 -10.95 5.54 7.41
C LEU A 126 -9.90 4.59 8.00
N ASP A 127 -8.68 5.07 8.24
CA ASP A 127 -7.61 4.25 8.82
C ASP A 127 -7.98 3.74 10.21
N THR A 128 -8.69 4.54 11.02
CA THR A 128 -9.21 4.14 12.32
C THR A 128 -10.25 3.02 12.20
N GLN A 129 -11.20 3.15 11.27
CA GLN A 129 -12.19 2.10 11.03
C GLN A 129 -11.51 0.80 10.59
N ARG A 130 -10.51 0.89 9.71
CA ARG A 130 -9.75 -0.27 9.23
C ARG A 130 -8.93 -0.93 10.33
N ASP A 131 -8.31 -0.14 11.21
CA ASP A 131 -7.63 -0.65 12.41
C ASP A 131 -8.60 -1.46 13.29
N GLN A 132 -9.82 -0.96 13.50
CA GLN A 132 -10.85 -1.64 14.30
C GLN A 132 -11.32 -2.92 13.63
N SER A 133 -11.65 -2.88 12.34
CA SER A 133 -12.06 -4.08 11.57
C SER A 133 -10.98 -5.14 11.57
N TRP A 134 -9.72 -4.75 11.39
CA TRP A 134 -8.60 -5.69 11.43
C TRP A 134 -8.43 -6.30 12.83
N SER A 135 -8.52 -5.51 13.90
CA SER A 135 -8.44 -6.01 15.27
C SER A 135 -9.55 -7.02 15.57
N ALA A 136 -10.79 -6.70 15.22
CA ALA A 136 -11.93 -7.61 15.37
C ALA A 136 -11.74 -8.90 14.55
N GLY A 137 -11.16 -8.78 13.35
CA GLY A 137 -10.80 -9.92 12.51
C GLY A 137 -9.72 -10.82 13.12
N GLN A 138 -8.70 -10.25 13.76
CA GLN A 138 -7.68 -11.02 14.49
C GLN A 138 -8.27 -11.77 15.69
N ASP A 139 -9.10 -11.09 16.48
CA ASP A 139 -9.79 -11.69 17.63
C ASP A 139 -10.74 -12.81 17.18
N TYR A 140 -11.40 -12.62 16.03
CA TYR A 140 -12.20 -13.63 15.37
C TYR A 140 -11.38 -14.88 15.01
N MET A 141 -10.21 -14.72 14.41
CA MET A 141 -9.35 -15.85 14.04
C MET A 141 -8.93 -16.67 15.26
N GLN A 142 -8.59 -16.01 16.38
CA GLN A 142 -8.27 -16.70 17.63
C GLN A 142 -9.46 -17.50 18.18
N GLN A 143 -10.66 -16.91 18.19
CA GLN A 143 -11.87 -17.60 18.64
C GLN A 143 -12.25 -18.76 17.70
N ARG A 144 -12.07 -18.57 16.40
CA ARG A 144 -12.28 -19.60 15.38
C ARG A 144 -11.39 -20.82 15.65
N GLU A 145 -10.10 -20.61 15.92
CA GLU A 145 -9.18 -21.71 16.25
C GLU A 145 -9.64 -22.50 17.49
N GLN A 146 -10.13 -21.81 18.52
CA GLN A 146 -10.69 -22.47 19.71
C GLN A 146 -11.95 -23.30 19.40
N ILE A 147 -12.82 -22.81 18.53
CA ILE A 147 -14.03 -23.53 18.10
C ILE A 147 -13.64 -24.80 17.33
N VAL A 148 -12.71 -24.68 16.38
CA VAL A 148 -12.23 -25.81 15.57
C VAL A 148 -11.51 -26.85 16.43
N ALA A 149 -10.80 -26.44 17.49
CA ALA A 149 -10.15 -27.36 18.41
C ALA A 149 -11.11 -28.08 19.38
N ARG A 150 -12.29 -27.50 19.65
CA ARG A 150 -13.21 -27.97 20.70
C ARG A 150 -14.42 -28.72 20.17
N TYR A 151 -14.86 -28.42 18.96
CA TYR A 151 -16.10 -28.94 18.39
C TYR A 151 -15.84 -29.56 17.02
N GLU A 152 -16.67 -30.53 16.64
CA GLU A 152 -16.61 -31.20 15.34
C GLU A 152 -17.99 -31.23 14.66
N GLY A 153 -17.99 -31.49 13.35
CA GLY A 153 -19.18 -31.67 12.52
C GLY A 153 -20.19 -30.52 12.62
N ASN A 154 -21.48 -30.86 12.68
CA ASN A 154 -22.57 -29.88 12.71
C ASN A 154 -22.54 -28.92 13.92
N ARG A 155 -21.85 -29.28 15.00
CA ARG A 155 -21.70 -28.38 16.14
C ARG A 155 -20.66 -27.31 15.83
N GLN A 156 -19.49 -27.70 15.33
CA GLN A 156 -18.45 -26.78 14.89
C GLN A 156 -18.99 -25.77 13.88
N GLN A 157 -19.73 -26.25 12.86
CA GLN A 157 -20.29 -25.39 11.84
C GLN A 157 -21.22 -24.30 12.41
N ARG A 158 -22.14 -24.68 13.32
CA ARG A 158 -23.07 -23.72 13.93
C ARG A 158 -22.36 -22.68 14.80
N GLU A 159 -21.35 -23.08 15.57
CA GLU A 159 -20.58 -22.16 16.40
C GLU A 159 -19.77 -21.17 15.53
N LEU A 160 -19.19 -21.64 14.41
CA LEU A 160 -18.50 -20.80 13.45
C LEU A 160 -19.45 -19.80 12.77
N GLU A 161 -20.61 -20.25 12.32
CA GLU A 161 -21.64 -19.39 11.70
C GLU A 161 -22.12 -18.31 12.67
N ALA A 162 -22.35 -18.67 13.93
CA ALA A 162 -22.73 -17.72 14.97
C ALA A 162 -21.61 -16.70 15.26
N LEU A 163 -20.36 -17.15 15.37
CA LEU A 163 -19.22 -16.27 15.57
C LEU A 163 -19.06 -15.27 14.41
N GLN A 164 -19.14 -15.73 13.16
CA GLN A 164 -19.06 -14.89 11.98
C GLN A 164 -20.17 -13.84 11.96
N GLN A 165 -21.41 -14.23 12.28
CA GLN A 165 -22.55 -13.31 12.34
C GLN A 165 -22.35 -12.24 13.42
N ASN A 166 -21.84 -12.63 14.58
CA ASN A 166 -21.61 -11.73 15.71
C ASN A 166 -20.50 -10.71 15.43
N VAL A 167 -19.42 -11.12 14.75
CA VAL A 167 -18.28 -10.23 14.48
C VAL A 167 -18.49 -9.37 13.25
N PHE A 168 -18.99 -9.96 12.15
CA PHE A 168 -18.99 -9.31 10.83
C PHE A 168 -20.37 -8.85 10.37
N GLY A 169 -21.45 -9.20 11.07
CA GLY A 169 -22.80 -8.74 10.77
C GLY A 169 -23.19 -9.03 9.31
N GLU A 170 -23.35 -7.97 8.52
CA GLU A 170 -23.71 -8.05 7.10
C GLU A 170 -22.63 -8.73 6.23
N GLU A 171 -21.35 -8.63 6.60
CA GLU A 171 -20.25 -9.25 5.86
C GLU A 171 -20.09 -10.75 6.17
N ALA A 172 -20.82 -11.30 7.15
CA ALA A 172 -20.65 -12.67 7.61
C ALA A 172 -20.81 -13.72 6.49
N GLU A 173 -21.74 -13.50 5.56
CA GLU A 173 -21.92 -14.40 4.41
C GLU A 173 -20.73 -14.36 3.45
N MET A 174 -20.14 -13.18 3.24
CA MET A 174 -18.94 -13.05 2.42
C MET A 174 -17.76 -13.77 3.06
N ILE A 175 -17.52 -13.53 4.35
CA ILE A 175 -16.47 -14.21 5.13
C ILE A 175 -16.66 -15.74 5.07
N ARG A 176 -17.90 -16.24 5.21
CA ARG A 176 -18.18 -17.68 5.05
C ARG A 176 -17.76 -18.24 3.69
N ARG A 177 -18.07 -17.53 2.60
CA ARG A 177 -17.71 -17.97 1.25
C ARG A 177 -16.19 -17.95 1.04
N GLU A 178 -15.53 -16.90 1.53
CA GLU A 178 -14.06 -16.80 1.51
C GLU A 178 -13.41 -17.99 2.22
N GLU A 179 -13.85 -18.28 3.43
CA GLU A 179 -13.30 -19.39 4.23
C GLU A 179 -13.59 -20.76 3.63
N ALA A 180 -14.79 -20.96 3.07
CA ALA A 180 -15.13 -22.19 2.36
C ALA A 180 -14.24 -22.41 1.12
N ALA A 181 -13.76 -21.33 0.50
CA ALA A 181 -12.76 -21.37 -0.57
C ALA A 181 -11.31 -21.47 -0.06
N GLY A 182 -11.09 -21.54 1.26
CA GLY A 182 -9.78 -21.62 1.88
C GLY A 182 -9.06 -20.27 2.03
N PHE A 183 -9.75 -19.15 1.81
CA PHE A 183 -9.21 -17.81 1.99
C PHE A 183 -9.61 -17.25 3.35
N PHE A 184 -8.61 -16.92 4.18
CA PHE A 184 -8.82 -16.35 5.51
C PHE A 184 -8.29 -14.92 5.53
N ARG A 185 -9.17 -13.94 5.26
CA ARG A 185 -8.83 -12.51 5.14
C ARG A 185 -7.93 -12.00 6.27
N TYR A 186 -8.23 -12.40 7.50
CA TYR A 186 -7.51 -11.97 8.71
C TYR A 186 -6.45 -12.97 9.19
N GLY A 187 -6.19 -14.05 8.45
CA GLY A 187 -5.15 -15.04 8.80
C GLY A 187 -3.73 -14.65 8.35
N GLY A 188 -3.61 -13.61 7.52
CA GLY A 188 -2.34 -13.15 6.93
C GLY A 188 -1.80 -11.85 7.53
N GLN A 189 -0.70 -11.36 6.94
CA GLN A 189 -0.18 -10.04 7.27
C GLN A 189 -1.07 -8.94 6.68
N ARG A 190 -1.41 -7.94 7.51
CA ARG A 190 -2.20 -6.79 7.07
C ARG A 190 -1.47 -5.98 6.00
N ARG A 191 -2.22 -5.52 4.99
CA ARG A 191 -1.74 -4.50 4.06
C ARG A 191 -2.27 -3.11 4.43
N ILE A 192 -1.39 -2.25 4.91
CA ILE A 192 -1.74 -0.88 5.31
C ILE A 192 -2.10 -0.04 4.08
N GLY A 193 -3.18 0.75 4.16
CA GLY A 193 -3.59 1.72 3.13
C GLY A 193 -4.63 1.22 2.12
N ARG A 194 -4.74 -0.09 1.87
CA ARG A 194 -5.79 -0.69 1.03
C ARG A 194 -6.96 -1.27 1.84
N GLU A 195 -6.68 -1.87 2.98
CA GLU A 195 -7.62 -2.65 3.81
C GLU A 195 -7.80 -2.12 5.22
#